data_AF-A0A2X1PK23-F1
#
_entry.id   AF-A0A2X1PK23-F1
#
_cell.length_a   1.000
_cell.length_b   1.000
_cell.length_c   1.000
_cell.angle_alpha   90.00
_cell.angle_beta   90.00
_cell.angle_gamma   90.00
#
_symmetry.space_group_name_H-M   'P 1'
#
loop_
_entity.id
_entity.type
_entity.pdbx_description
1 polymer ?
#
loop_
_entity_poly.entity_id
_entity_poly.type
_entity_poly.pdbx_seq_one_letter_code
_entity_poly.pdbx_strand_id
1 'polypeptide(L)'
;MSDNQQNLRLTARVGYEAHFSWSYLKPQYWGIWLGIFFLLLLAFVPFRLRDKLTGKLGIWIGHKAKKQRTRAQTNLQYCFPHWTEQQREQVIDKMFAVVAQVMFGIGEIAIRSKKHLQKTQRIYRS
;
A
#
# COMPACT_ATOMS: atom_id res chain seq x y z
N MET A 1 -9.52 49.97 6.21
CA MET A 1 -9.00 48.61 6.01
C MET A 1 -9.57 47.71 7.10
N SER A 2 -10.33 46.67 6.76
CA SER A 2 -11.10 45.86 7.73
C SER A 2 -10.22 44.88 8.52
N ASP A 3 -10.41 44.88 9.84
CA ASP A 3 -9.71 44.11 10.88
C ASP A 3 -9.77 42.57 10.69
N ASN A 4 -10.73 42.10 9.88
CA ASN A 4 -10.97 40.68 9.65
C ASN A 4 -9.90 39.98 8.78
N GLN A 5 -8.97 40.75 8.19
CA GLN A 5 -7.91 40.19 7.34
C GLN A 5 -6.69 39.70 8.14
N GLN A 6 -6.48 40.13 9.39
CA GLN A 6 -5.27 39.81 10.17
C GLN A 6 -5.19 38.34 10.64
N ASN A 7 -6.32 37.65 10.78
CA ASN A 7 -6.40 36.25 11.21
C ASN A 7 -6.33 35.22 10.07
N LEU A 8 -6.15 35.66 8.83
CA LEU A 8 -5.94 34.76 7.69
C LEU A 8 -4.47 34.35 7.62
N ARG A 9 -4.22 33.02 7.53
CA ARG A 9 -2.88 32.48 7.24
C ARG A 9 -2.30 33.20 6.03
N LEU A 10 -1.01 33.55 6.06
CA LEU A 10 -0.31 34.26 4.98
C LEU A 10 -0.55 33.64 3.59
N THR A 11 -0.70 32.32 3.54
CA THR A 11 -0.99 31.54 2.32
C THR A 11 -2.40 31.71 1.75
N ALA A 12 -3.35 32.29 2.49
CA ALA A 12 -4.69 32.61 2.02
C ALA A 12 -4.80 34.04 1.45
N ARG A 13 -3.85 34.92 1.79
CA ARG A 13 -3.83 36.32 1.30
C ARG A 13 -3.25 36.47 -0.10
N VAL A 14 -2.41 35.54 -0.52
CA VAL A 14 -1.74 35.58 -1.83
C VAL A 14 -2.19 34.33 -2.58
N GLY A 15 -2.98 34.51 -3.63
CA GLY A 15 -3.39 33.41 -4.51
C GLY A 15 -2.14 32.70 -5.02
N TYR A 16 -1.93 31.46 -4.62
CA TYR A 16 -0.85 30.64 -5.14
C TYR A 16 -1.19 30.24 -6.57
N GLU A 17 -0.72 31.04 -7.53
CA GLU A 17 -0.80 30.75 -8.96
C GLU A 17 0.34 29.79 -9.33
N ALA A 18 0.03 28.49 -9.41
CA ALA A 18 1.00 27.46 -9.74
C ALA A 18 1.36 27.53 -11.24
N HIS A 19 2.38 28.30 -11.60
CA HIS A 19 2.87 28.35 -12.98
C HIS A 19 3.91 27.25 -13.23
N PHE A 20 3.62 26.36 -14.18
CA PHE A 20 4.56 25.35 -14.62
C PHE A 20 5.67 25.98 -15.47
N SER A 21 6.93 25.83 -15.07
CA SER A 21 8.08 26.27 -15.84
C SER A 21 8.77 25.09 -16.51
N TRP A 22 9.07 25.21 -17.80
CA TRP A 22 9.82 24.21 -18.56
C TRP A 22 11.24 23.97 -18.02
N SER A 23 11.75 24.89 -17.20
CA SER A 23 13.03 24.71 -16.49
C SER A 23 13.03 23.55 -15.49
N TYR A 24 11.87 23.02 -15.09
CA TYR A 24 11.77 21.85 -14.22
C TYR A 24 12.09 20.53 -14.92
N LEU A 25 12.19 20.50 -16.26
CA LEU A 25 12.59 19.31 -17.04
C LEU A 25 14.11 19.17 -17.19
N LYS A 26 14.89 20.10 -16.60
CA LYS A 26 16.35 20.07 -16.62
C LYS A 26 16.88 18.77 -15.98
N PRO A 27 18.05 18.26 -16.41
CA PRO A 27 18.63 17.01 -15.91
C PRO A 27 18.80 16.98 -14.40
N GLN A 28 18.97 18.15 -13.75
CA GLN A 28 19.05 18.27 -12.29
C GLN A 28 17.81 17.77 -11.54
N TYR A 29 16.63 17.73 -12.19
CA TYR A 29 15.36 17.30 -11.59
C TYR A 29 14.88 15.94 -12.10
N TRP A 30 15.64 15.24 -12.95
CA TRP A 30 15.25 13.92 -13.45
C TRP A 30 15.01 12.90 -12.34
N GLY A 31 15.72 12.99 -11.21
CA GLY A 31 15.44 12.15 -10.04
C GLY A 31 14.03 12.34 -9.48
N ILE A 32 13.53 13.59 -9.48
CA ILE A 32 12.17 13.92 -9.06
C ILE A 32 11.16 13.34 -10.05
N TRP A 33 11.40 13.48 -11.35
CA TRP A 33 10.55 12.90 -12.39
C TRP A 33 10.53 11.37 -12.36
N LEU A 34 11.68 10.73 -12.08
CA LEU A 34 11.76 9.29 -11.83
C LEU A 34 10.93 8.89 -10.61
N GLY A 35 11.01 9.66 -9.52
CA GLY A 35 10.17 9.48 -8.33
C GLY A 35 8.68 9.62 -8.65
N ILE A 36 8.29 10.65 -9.40
CA ILE A 36 6.91 10.88 -9.84
C ILE A 36 6.45 9.73 -10.75
N PHE A 37 7.28 9.30 -11.70
CA PHE A 37 6.98 8.18 -12.58
C PHE A 37 6.80 6.89 -11.79
N PHE A 38 7.66 6.62 -10.80
CA PHE A 38 7.53 5.48 -9.90
C PHE A 38 6.24 5.55 -9.08
N LEU A 39 5.91 6.71 -8.52
CA LEU A 39 4.66 6.95 -7.81
C LEU A 39 3.43 6.76 -8.71
N LEU A 40 3.50 7.23 -9.96
CA LEU A 40 2.47 7.03 -10.97
C LEU A 40 2.33 5.56 -11.32
N LEU A 41 3.44 4.83 -11.46
CA LEU A 41 3.45 3.40 -11.72
C LEU A 41 2.81 2.65 -10.54
N LEU A 42 3.16 2.96 -9.29
CA LEU A 42 2.47 2.43 -8.11
C LEU A 42 0.98 2.80 -8.09
N ALA A 43 0.63 4.03 -8.50
CA ALA A 43 -0.75 4.50 -8.52
C ALA A 43 -1.59 3.79 -9.60
N PHE A 44 -0.98 3.40 -10.71
CA PHE A 44 -1.65 2.73 -11.84
C PHE A 44 -1.53 1.21 -11.79
N VAL A 45 -0.69 0.64 -10.92
CA VAL A 45 -0.62 -0.81 -10.72
C VAL A 45 -2.03 -1.29 -10.31
N PRO A 46 -2.68 -2.14 -11.12
CA PRO A 46 -4.01 -2.63 -10.80
C PRO A 46 -3.92 -3.46 -9.51
N PHE A 47 -4.86 -3.25 -8.60
CA PHE A 47 -4.94 -3.92 -7.29
C PHE A 47 -4.69 -5.43 -7.37
N ARG A 48 -5.20 -6.08 -8.43
CA ARG A 48 -5.01 -7.53 -8.68
C ARG A 48 -3.55 -7.93 -8.93
N LEU A 49 -2.77 -7.09 -9.61
CA LEU A 49 -1.36 -7.36 -9.85
C LEU A 49 -0.54 -7.12 -8.59
N ARG A 50 -0.85 -6.03 -7.86
CA ARG A 50 -0.26 -5.77 -6.54
C ARG A 50 -0.50 -6.94 -5.60
N ASP A 51 -1.74 -7.39 -5.46
CA ASP A 51 -2.09 -8.46 -4.52
C ASP A 51 -1.45 -9.81 -4.90
N LYS A 52 -1.26 -10.10 -6.20
CA LYS A 52 -0.49 -11.27 -6.63
C LYS A 52 0.98 -11.17 -6.28
N LEU A 53 1.59 -9.99 -6.46
CA LEU A 53 2.99 -9.75 -6.13
C LEU A 53 3.23 -9.79 -4.61
N THR A 54 2.41 -9.09 -3.84
CA THR A 54 2.50 -9.07 -2.38
C THR A 54 2.17 -10.43 -1.78
N GLY A 55 1.25 -11.19 -2.37
CA GLY A 55 0.97 -12.57 -1.97
C GLY A 55 2.19 -13.50 -2.15
N LYS A 56 2.83 -13.48 -3.32
CA LYS A 56 4.07 -14.25 -3.57
C LYS A 56 5.21 -13.82 -2.64
N LEU A 57 5.36 -12.52 -2.44
CA LEU A 57 6.36 -11.97 -1.51
C LEU A 57 6.08 -12.40 -0.07
N GLY A 58 4.82 -12.39 0.35
CA GLY A 58 4.37 -12.84 1.67
C GLY A 58 4.72 -14.30 1.92
N ILE A 59 4.44 -15.19 0.97
CA ILE A 59 4.81 -16.62 1.05
C ILE A 59 6.33 -16.76 1.19
N TRP A 60 7.09 -16.06 0.35
CA TRP A 60 8.56 -16.11 0.40
C TRP A 60 9.12 -15.63 1.75
N ILE A 61 8.58 -14.54 2.30
CA ILE A 61 8.92 -14.07 3.64
C ILE A 61 8.52 -15.10 4.69
N GLY A 62 7.34 -15.72 4.55
CA GLY A 62 6.83 -16.76 5.43
C GLY A 62 7.73 -18.00 5.51
N HIS A 63 8.39 -18.38 4.42
CA HIS A 63 9.39 -19.45 4.44
C HIS A 63 10.67 -19.07 5.20
N LYS A 64 11.02 -17.77 5.23
CA LYS A 64 12.16 -17.27 6.02
C LYS A 64 11.80 -17.03 7.49
N ALA A 65 10.54 -16.76 7.80
CA ALA A 65 10.03 -16.47 9.14
C ALA A 65 9.84 -17.74 10.00
N LYS A 66 10.93 -18.49 10.22
CA LYS A 66 10.90 -19.83 10.87
C LYS A 66 10.15 -19.84 12.20
N LYS A 67 10.39 -18.87 13.08
CA LYS A 67 9.76 -18.79 14.41
C LYS A 67 8.23 -18.65 14.34
N GLN A 68 7.76 -17.76 13.46
CA GLN A 68 6.34 -17.50 13.25
C GLN A 68 5.68 -18.71 12.58
N ARG A 69 6.38 -19.34 11.63
CA ARG A 69 5.91 -20.55 10.96
C ARG A 69 5.72 -21.71 11.93
N THR A 70 6.72 -21.99 12.78
CA THR A 70 6.63 -23.03 13.82
C THR A 70 5.45 -22.79 14.76
N ARG A 71 5.23 -21.55 15.22
CA ARG A 71 4.07 -21.22 16.06
C ARG A 71 2.75 -21.49 15.35
N ALA A 72 2.63 -21.09 14.08
CA ALA A 72 1.43 -21.33 13.29
C ALA A 72 1.19 -22.83 13.07
N GLN A 73 2.25 -23.60 12.78
CA GLN A 73 2.19 -25.06 12.70
C GLN A 73 1.66 -25.64 14.01
N THR A 74 2.32 -25.37 15.15
CA THR A 74 1.92 -25.86 16.47
C THR A 74 0.45 -25.54 16.77
N ASN A 75 0.03 -24.29 16.58
CA ASN A 75 -1.36 -23.90 16.77
C ASN A 75 -2.32 -24.71 15.88
N LEU A 76 -2.01 -24.92 14.61
CA LEU A 76 -2.83 -25.73 13.72
C LEU A 76 -2.82 -27.21 14.08
N GLN A 77 -1.72 -27.74 14.64
CA GLN A 77 -1.72 -29.13 15.13
C GLN A 77 -2.69 -29.32 16.29
N TYR A 78 -2.73 -28.35 17.21
CA TYR A 78 -3.65 -28.38 18.35
C TYR A 78 -5.10 -28.12 17.96
N CYS A 79 -5.36 -27.11 17.12
CA CYS A 79 -6.73 -26.73 16.74
C CYS A 79 -7.33 -27.63 15.65
N PHE A 80 -6.50 -28.22 14.78
CA PHE A 80 -6.94 -29.03 13.64
C PHE A 80 -6.11 -30.33 13.53
N PRO A 81 -6.17 -31.22 14.54
CA PRO A 81 -5.37 -32.44 14.56
C PRO A 81 -5.67 -33.39 13.40
N HIS A 82 -6.89 -33.34 12.86
CA HIS A 82 -7.39 -34.15 11.75
C HIS A 82 -6.92 -33.66 10.37
N TRP A 83 -6.29 -32.48 10.27
CA TRP A 83 -5.75 -32.00 9.01
C TRP A 83 -4.43 -32.68 8.68
N THR A 84 -4.19 -32.93 7.40
CA THR A 84 -2.88 -33.42 6.95
C THR A 84 -1.82 -32.32 7.10
N GLU A 85 -0.55 -32.70 7.15
CA GLU A 85 0.55 -31.73 7.21
C GLU A 85 0.51 -30.77 6.01
N GLN A 86 0.21 -31.29 4.82
CA GLN A 86 0.09 -30.49 3.60
C GLN A 86 -1.04 -29.44 3.69
N GLN A 87 -2.18 -29.78 4.29
CA GLN A 87 -3.27 -28.82 4.51
C GLN A 87 -2.85 -27.69 5.45
N ARG A 88 -2.14 -28.03 6.54
CA ARG A 88 -1.63 -27.04 7.50
C ARG A 88 -0.62 -26.11 6.82
N GLU A 89 0.31 -26.65 6.04
CA GLU A 89 1.28 -25.84 5.29
C GLU A 89 0.62 -24.90 4.28
N GLN A 90 -0.37 -25.37 3.52
CA GLN A 90 -1.11 -24.54 2.57
C GLN A 90 -1.84 -23.37 3.25
N VAL A 91 -2.44 -23.62 4.43
CA VAL A 91 -3.11 -22.56 5.19
C VAL A 91 -2.10 -21.55 5.74
N ILE A 92 -0.95 -22.02 6.22
CA ILE A 92 0.12 -21.15 6.71
C ILE A 92 0.66 -20.25 5.59
N ASP A 93 0.88 -20.78 4.39
CA ASP A 93 1.34 -19.99 3.24
C ASP A 93 0.30 -18.95 2.82
N LYS A 94 -0.98 -19.33 2.79
CA LYS A 94 -2.09 -18.39 2.55
C LYS A 94 -2.16 -17.30 3.61
N MET A 95 -1.96 -17.64 4.89
CA MET A 95 -1.94 -16.67 5.99
C MET A 95 -0.83 -15.63 5.77
N PHE A 96 0.39 -16.04 5.44
CA PHE A 96 1.48 -15.11 5.16
C PHE A 96 1.23 -14.24 3.92
N ALA A 97 0.62 -14.80 2.86
CA ALA A 97 0.20 -14.03 1.70
C ALA A 97 -0.80 -12.92 2.08
N VAL A 98 -1.83 -13.26 2.87
CA VAL A 98 -2.85 -12.31 3.33
C VAL A 98 -2.26 -11.24 4.23
N VAL A 99 -1.38 -11.61 5.16
CA VAL A 99 -0.70 -10.65 6.05
C VAL A 99 0.08 -9.62 5.21
N ALA A 100 0.84 -10.07 4.20
CA ALA A 100 1.57 -9.15 3.33
C ALA A 100 0.62 -8.23 2.54
N GLN A 101 -0.46 -8.78 1.97
CA GLN A 101 -1.47 -7.99 1.24
C GLN A 101 -2.11 -6.92 2.12
N VAL A 102 -2.48 -7.26 3.35
CA VAL A 102 -3.10 -6.34 4.32
C VAL A 102 -2.12 -5.23 4.70
N MET A 103 -0.86 -5.57 5.02
CA MET A 103 0.16 -4.58 5.38
C MET A 103 0.41 -3.58 4.24
N PHE A 104 0.50 -4.06 3.00
CA PHE A 104 0.61 -3.18 1.83
C PHE A 104 -0.65 -2.35 1.60
N GLY A 105 -1.83 -2.92 1.80
CA GLY A 105 -3.10 -2.19 1.71
C GLY A 105 -3.20 -1.05 2.73
N ILE A 106 -2.76 -1.29 3.97
CA ILE A 106 -2.69 -0.25 5.02
C ILE A 106 -1.71 0.85 4.62
N GLY A 107 -0.53 0.49 4.11
CA GLY A 107 0.45 1.47 3.61
C GLY A 107 -0.12 2.33 2.48
N GLU A 108 -0.85 1.73 1.54
CA GLU A 108 -1.55 2.47 0.49
C GLU A 108 -2.64 3.40 1.04
N ILE A 109 -3.43 2.95 2.02
CA ILE A 109 -4.46 3.79 2.66
C ILE A 109 -3.82 5.01 3.35
N ALA A 110 -2.66 4.82 4.00
CA ALA A 110 -1.95 5.91 4.67
C ALA A 110 -1.42 6.96 3.68
N ILE A 111 -1.07 6.55 2.46
CA ILE A 111 -0.46 7.43 1.43
C ILE A 111 -1.53 8.02 0.47
N ARG A 112 -2.59 7.28 0.14
CA ARG A 112 -3.61 7.71 -0.82
C ARG A 112 -4.81 8.38 -0.15
N SER A 113 -5.19 9.55 -0.67
CA SER A 113 -6.36 10.32 -0.24
C SER A 113 -7.69 9.54 -0.37
N LYS A 114 -8.63 9.78 0.57
CA LYS A 114 -9.92 9.08 0.76
C LYS A 114 -10.77 8.88 -0.51
N LYS A 115 -10.63 9.76 -1.52
CA LYS A 115 -11.37 9.68 -2.80
C LYS A 115 -11.06 8.41 -3.62
N HIS A 116 -9.86 7.83 -3.49
CA HIS A 116 -9.49 6.63 -4.26
C HIS A 116 -10.01 5.34 -3.61
N LEU A 117 -10.09 5.31 -2.27
CA LEU A 117 -10.54 4.14 -1.48
C LEU A 117 -12.02 3.81 -1.74
N GLN A 118 -12.87 4.82 -1.90
CA GLN A 118 -14.29 4.64 -2.20
C GLN A 118 -14.55 4.01 -3.58
N LYS A 119 -13.69 4.27 -4.57
CA LYS A 119 -13.82 3.69 -5.92
C LYS A 119 -13.49 2.20 -5.94
N THR A 120 -12.48 1.77 -5.17
CA THR A 120 -12.09 0.35 -5.06
C THR A 120 -13.05 -0.47 -4.21
N GLN A 121 -13.66 0.10 -3.16
CA GLN A 121 -14.66 -0.60 -2.34
C GLN A 121 -15.92 -1.00 -3.12
N ARG A 122 -16.30 -0.24 -4.16
CA ARG A 122 -17.46 -0.57 -5.02
C ARG A 122 -17.21 -1.82 -5.89
N ILE A 123 -15.96 -2.14 -6.20
CA ILE A 123 -15.59 -3.27 -7.08
C ILE A 123 -15.64 -4.63 -6.33
N TYR A 124 -15.53 -4.63 -5.00
CA TYR A 124 -15.65 -5.85 -4.18
C TYR A 124 -17.10 -6.21 -3.79
N ARG A 125 -18.07 -5.35 -4.12
CA ARG A 125 -19.49 -5.53 -3.76
C ARG A 125 -20.37 -5.97 -4.95
N SER A 126 -19.81 -6.14 -6.15
CA SER A 126 -20.49 -6.75 -7.32
C SER A 126 -19.92 -8.12 -7.61
#